data_AF-A0A2K4FC95-F1
#
_entry.id   AF-A0A2K4FC95-F1
#
_cell.length_a   1.000
_cell.length_b   1.000
_cell.length_c   1.000
_cell.angle_alpha   90.00
_cell.angle_beta   90.00
_cell.angle_gamma   90.00
#
_symmetry.space_group_name_H-M   'P 1'
#
loop_
_entity.id
_entity.type
_entity.pdbx_description
1 polymer ?
#
loop_
_entity_poly.entity_id
_entity_poly.type
_entity_poly.pdbx_seq_one_letter_code
_entity_poly.pdbx_strand_id
1 'polypeptide(L)'
;MLFIILLILVFGYCYLLDLNAALIKERSYLFPILSCSIVVGLILFVMFKAHNLDSNSLENIILISGIGVVMYMWLAIRSFSKRPRYIKIQKLMSHKWQENDIEDELQVISVKIVSGNVRGLMCMMMAALYLMVFEYNMTIEESYEVIDFLNVCYFFTVIAIVIYIIIDIVQYIRYNIFGMYILRPLTIFLAFILLNIAAS
;
A
#
# COMPACT_ATOMS: atom_id res chain seq x y z
N MET A 1 -15.39 -17.25 7.86
CA MET A 1 -14.75 -16.71 9.08
C MET A 1 -13.28 -16.34 8.87
N LEU A 2 -12.45 -17.19 8.23
CA LEU A 2 -11.03 -16.87 7.96
C LEU A 2 -10.84 -15.66 7.04
N PHE A 3 -11.69 -15.50 6.02
CA PHE A 3 -11.67 -14.31 5.16
C PHE A 3 -11.95 -12.99 5.93
N ILE A 4 -12.78 -13.03 6.98
CA ILE A 4 -13.05 -11.85 7.83
C ILE A 4 -11.79 -11.46 8.61
N ILE A 5 -11.04 -12.45 9.11
CA ILE A 5 -9.76 -12.21 9.79
C ILE A 5 -8.78 -11.56 8.81
N LEU A 6 -8.67 -12.08 7.59
CA LEU A 6 -7.79 -11.50 6.56
C LEU A 6 -8.20 -10.06 6.23
N LEU A 7 -9.49 -9.77 6.10
CA LEU A 7 -10.00 -8.43 5.84
C LEU A 7 -9.68 -7.46 7.00
N ILE A 8 -9.87 -7.89 8.24
CA ILE A 8 -9.47 -7.12 9.44
C ILE A 8 -7.97 -6.89 9.46
N LEU A 9 -7.14 -7.85 9.03
CA LEU A 9 -5.69 -7.66 8.96
C LEU A 9 -5.29 -6.67 7.87
N VAL A 10 -5.91 -6.76 6.69
CA VAL A 10 -5.66 -5.86 5.57
C VAL A 10 -5.95 -4.41 5.97
N PHE A 11 -7.12 -4.13 6.54
CA PHE A 11 -7.50 -2.76 6.90
C PHE A 11 -7.02 -2.31 8.29
N GLY A 12 -7.03 -3.20 9.28
CA GLY A 12 -6.64 -2.91 10.66
C GLY A 12 -5.15 -2.63 10.80
N TYR A 13 -4.30 -3.38 10.09
CA TYR A 13 -2.85 -3.12 10.13
C TYR A 13 -2.47 -1.77 9.50
N CYS A 14 -3.31 -1.21 8.62
CA CYS A 14 -3.10 0.15 8.11
C CYS A 14 -3.07 1.22 9.20
N TYR A 15 -3.81 1.03 10.30
CA TYR A 15 -3.77 1.92 11.45
C TYR A 15 -2.53 1.68 12.32
N LEU A 16 -2.15 0.42 12.50
CA LEU A 16 -0.94 0.05 13.26
C LEU A 16 0.35 0.51 12.56
N LEU A 17 0.35 0.60 11.23
CA LEU A 17 1.51 1.03 10.44
C LEU A 17 2.04 2.41 10.86
N ASP A 18 1.15 3.39 11.09
CA ASP A 18 1.58 4.74 11.44
C ASP A 18 2.13 4.81 12.87
N LEU A 19 1.52 4.08 13.80
CA LEU A 19 1.99 3.97 15.18
C LEU A 19 3.32 3.20 15.27
N ASN A 20 3.43 2.08 14.56
CA ASN A 20 4.66 1.28 14.51
C ASN A 20 5.82 2.04 13.88
N ALA A 21 5.57 2.77 12.79
CA ALA A 21 6.60 3.59 12.15
C ALA A 21 7.07 4.75 13.06
N ALA A 22 6.18 5.31 13.88
CA ALA A 22 6.53 6.32 14.87
C ALA A 22 7.41 5.74 16.00
N LEU A 23 6.98 4.61 16.60
CA LEU A 23 7.68 3.98 17.72
C LEU A 23 9.07 3.46 17.33
N ILE A 24 9.22 2.87 16.14
CA ILE A 24 10.54 2.41 15.65
C ILE A 24 11.50 3.59 15.51
N LYS A 25 11.01 4.75 15.06
CA LYS A 25 11.83 5.95 14.94
C LYS A 25 12.29 6.46 16.31
N GLU A 26 11.43 6.36 17.33
CA GLU A 26 11.75 6.68 18.73
C GLU A 26 12.65 5.62 19.41
N ARG A 27 13.16 4.64 18.64
CA ARG A 27 13.96 3.50 19.12
C ARG A 27 13.24 2.59 20.11
N SER A 28 11.92 2.64 20.14
CA SER A 28 11.08 1.70 20.89
C SER A 28 10.66 0.55 19.98
N TYR A 29 11.33 -0.59 20.11
CA TYR A 29 11.15 -1.72 19.17
C TYR A 29 10.21 -2.81 19.68
N LEU A 30 9.97 -2.91 20.99
CA LEU A 30 9.20 -4.01 21.58
C LEU A 30 7.78 -4.12 21.02
N PHE A 31 7.02 -3.02 21.02
CA PHE A 31 5.64 -3.03 20.54
C PHE A 31 5.54 -3.25 19.01
N PRO A 32 6.35 -2.56 18.16
CA PRO A 32 6.37 -2.85 16.73
C PRO A 32 6.73 -4.30 16.39
N ILE A 33 7.70 -4.90 17.09
CA ILE A 33 8.08 -6.30 16.86
C ILE A 33 6.92 -7.23 17.24
N LEU A 34 6.33 -7.07 18.42
CA LEU A 34 5.21 -7.91 18.88
C LEU A 34 4.01 -7.82 17.94
N SER A 35 3.61 -6.60 17.57
CA SER A 35 2.46 -6.39 16.68
C SER A 35 2.71 -6.97 15.29
N CYS A 36 3.90 -6.79 14.71
CA CYS A 36 4.27 -7.42 13.45
C CYS A 36 4.25 -8.95 13.56
N SER A 37 4.85 -9.54 14.61
CA SER A 37 4.87 -10.99 14.79
C SER A 37 3.47 -11.59 14.90
N ILE A 38 2.56 -10.94 15.62
CA ILE A 38 1.15 -11.39 15.73
C ILE A 38 0.48 -11.36 14.35
N VAL A 39 0.66 -10.25 13.61
CA VAL A 39 0.05 -10.08 12.28
C VAL A 39 0.58 -11.12 11.30
N VAL A 40 1.89 -11.34 11.26
CA VAL A 40 2.52 -12.37 10.42
C VAL A 40 2.00 -13.76 10.80
N GLY A 41 1.95 -14.08 12.09
CA GLY A 41 1.44 -15.36 12.57
C GLY A 41 -0.02 -15.61 12.16
N LEU A 42 -0.87 -14.58 12.21
CA LEU A 42 -2.26 -14.68 11.77
C LEU A 42 -2.37 -14.85 10.25
N ILE A 43 -1.55 -14.16 9.46
CA ILE A 43 -1.53 -14.32 7.99
C ILE A 43 -1.11 -15.76 7.63
N LEU A 44 -0.05 -16.27 8.25
CA LEU A 44 0.41 -17.64 8.04
C LEU A 44 -0.64 -18.66 8.49
N PHE A 45 -1.34 -18.41 9.60
CA PHE A 45 -2.44 -19.26 10.04
C PHE A 45 -3.57 -19.32 9.00
N VAL A 46 -3.94 -18.20 8.38
CA VAL A 46 -4.92 -18.19 7.29
C VAL A 46 -4.39 -18.95 6.08
N MET A 47 -3.13 -18.72 5.69
CA MET A 47 -2.46 -19.40 4.57
C MET A 47 -2.57 -20.93 4.67
N PHE A 48 -2.18 -21.52 5.79
CA PHE A 48 -2.19 -22.98 5.94
C PHE A 48 -3.58 -23.59 6.13
N LYS A 49 -4.54 -22.82 6.68
CA LYS A 49 -5.89 -23.34 6.95
C LYS A 49 -6.84 -23.19 5.76
N ALA A 50 -6.49 -22.35 4.78
CA ALA A 50 -7.34 -22.04 3.64
C ALA A 50 -7.65 -23.24 2.74
N HIS A 51 -6.72 -24.19 2.56
CA HIS A 51 -6.96 -25.41 1.75
C HIS A 51 -8.08 -26.33 2.25
N ASN A 52 -8.49 -26.22 3.52
CA ASN A 52 -9.56 -27.05 4.09
C ASN A 52 -10.94 -26.38 4.00
N LEU A 53 -11.09 -25.33 3.20
CA LEU A 53 -12.33 -24.56 3.07
C LEU A 53 -13.09 -24.89 1.79
N ASP A 54 -14.37 -24.57 1.79
CA ASP A 54 -15.22 -24.58 0.59
C ASP A 54 -14.69 -23.60 -0.47
N SER A 55 -14.94 -23.88 -1.75
CA SER A 55 -14.47 -23.10 -2.91
C SER A 55 -14.72 -21.60 -2.76
N ASN A 56 -15.95 -21.19 -2.45
CA ASN A 56 -16.31 -19.77 -2.28
C ASN A 56 -15.49 -19.08 -1.16
N SER A 57 -15.09 -19.81 -0.12
CA SER A 57 -14.27 -19.23 0.95
C SER A 57 -12.80 -19.11 0.54
N LEU A 58 -12.32 -19.99 -0.34
CA LEU A 58 -10.98 -19.95 -0.91
C LEU A 58 -10.84 -18.78 -1.91
N GLU A 59 -11.79 -18.65 -2.84
CA GLU A 59 -11.89 -17.52 -3.79
C GLU A 59 -11.79 -16.17 -3.07
N ASN A 60 -12.59 -16.00 -2.01
CA ASN A 60 -12.58 -14.78 -1.20
C ASN A 60 -11.21 -14.51 -0.55
N ILE A 61 -10.49 -15.54 -0.10
CA ILE A 61 -9.15 -15.38 0.48
C ILE A 61 -8.16 -14.95 -0.59
N ILE A 62 -8.21 -15.57 -1.77
CA ILE A 62 -7.36 -15.20 -2.92
C ILE A 62 -7.63 -13.75 -3.33
N LEU A 63 -8.89 -13.36 -3.52
CA LEU A 63 -9.25 -11.98 -3.87
C LEU A 63 -8.80 -10.95 -2.82
N ILE A 64 -9.07 -11.21 -1.53
CA ILE A 64 -8.66 -10.28 -0.46
C ILE A 64 -7.13 -10.19 -0.37
N SER A 65 -6.41 -11.30 -0.58
CA SER A 65 -4.94 -11.28 -0.62
C SER A 65 -4.39 -10.47 -1.80
N GLY A 66 -4.99 -10.59 -2.99
CA GLY A 66 -4.65 -9.77 -4.16
C GLY A 66 -4.91 -8.27 -3.92
N ILE A 67 -6.06 -7.92 -3.33
CA ILE A 67 -6.34 -6.54 -2.89
C ILE A 67 -5.30 -6.06 -1.88
N GLY A 68 -4.90 -6.93 -0.94
CA GLY A 68 -3.82 -6.69 0.00
C GLY A 68 -2.51 -6.30 -0.72
N VAL A 69 -2.06 -7.09 -1.70
CA VAL A 69 -0.84 -6.81 -2.48
C VAL A 69 -0.91 -5.42 -3.10
N VAL A 70 -1.98 -5.11 -3.83
CA VAL A 70 -2.14 -3.83 -4.53
C VAL A 70 -2.15 -2.66 -3.54
N MET A 71 -2.91 -2.78 -2.45
CA MET A 71 -3.04 -1.72 -1.45
C MET A 71 -1.73 -1.45 -0.72
N TYR A 72 -1.03 -2.50 -0.30
CA TYR A 72 0.25 -2.36 0.41
C TYR A 72 1.39 -1.89 -0.50
N MET A 73 1.43 -2.31 -1.77
CA MET A 73 2.37 -1.75 -2.76
C MET A 73 2.11 -0.26 -3.00
N TRP A 74 0.85 0.15 -3.17
CA TRP A 74 0.50 1.56 -3.30
C TRP A 74 0.93 2.38 -2.08
N LEU A 75 0.67 1.87 -0.87
CA LEU A 75 1.08 2.53 0.37
C LEU A 75 2.60 2.60 0.53
N ALA A 76 3.34 1.57 0.08
CA ALA A 76 4.80 1.56 0.12
C ALA A 76 5.39 2.69 -0.72
N ILE A 77 4.98 2.80 -1.99
CA ILE A 77 5.42 3.88 -2.87
C ILE A 77 5.00 5.25 -2.37
N ARG A 78 3.78 5.38 -1.84
CA ARG A 78 3.33 6.65 -1.23
C ARG A 78 4.19 7.06 -0.03
N SER A 79 4.76 6.08 0.68
CA SER A 79 5.60 6.31 1.84
C SER A 79 7.04 6.67 1.44
N PHE A 80 7.56 6.10 0.36
CA PHE A 80 8.87 6.46 -0.22
C PHE A 80 8.86 7.77 -1.02
N SER A 81 7.74 8.12 -1.64
CA SER A 81 7.62 9.36 -2.41
C SER A 81 7.53 10.58 -1.48
N LYS A 82 8.68 11.17 -1.20
CA LYS A 82 8.81 12.37 -0.35
C LYS A 82 8.61 13.68 -1.12
N ARG A 83 8.79 13.68 -2.45
CA ARG A 83 8.72 14.88 -3.32
C ARG A 83 7.45 15.72 -3.16
N PRO A 84 6.22 15.16 -3.22
CA PRO A 84 5.01 15.97 -3.04
C PRO A 84 4.91 16.61 -1.64
N ARG A 85 5.56 16.03 -0.62
CA ARG A 85 5.60 16.59 0.75
C ARG A 85 6.58 17.75 0.85
N TYR A 86 7.74 17.66 0.19
CA TYR A 86 8.70 18.78 0.10
C TYR A 86 8.10 19.98 -0.65
N ILE A 87 7.30 19.75 -1.69
CA ILE A 87 6.59 20.82 -2.39
C ILE A 87 5.56 21.49 -1.46
N LYS A 88 4.84 20.70 -0.64
CA LYS A 88 3.91 21.25 0.36
C LYS A 88 4.65 22.11 1.38
N ILE A 89 5.81 21.66 1.87
CA ILE A 89 6.68 22.42 2.77
C ILE A 89 7.12 23.75 2.14
N GLN A 90 7.58 23.74 0.88
CA GLN A 90 7.98 24.98 0.20
C GLN A 90 6.82 25.96 0.01
N LYS A 91 5.60 25.45 -0.30
CA LYS A 91 4.40 26.28 -0.38
C LYS A 91 4.03 26.89 0.97
N LEU A 92 4.09 26.10 2.06
CA LEU A 92 3.82 26.59 3.42
C LEU A 92 4.84 27.65 3.86
N MET A 93 6.14 27.42 3.63
CA MET A 93 7.18 28.42 3.90
C MET A 93 7.04 29.70 3.06
N SER A 94 6.39 29.65 1.90
CA SER A 94 6.15 30.83 1.05
C SER A 94 4.94 31.69 1.50
N HIS A 95 4.02 31.13 2.28
CA HIS A 95 2.85 31.85 2.79
C HIS A 95 3.12 32.38 4.21
N LYS A 96 3.24 33.70 4.36
CA LYS A 96 3.48 34.41 5.64
C LYS A 96 2.29 34.41 6.63
N TRP A 97 1.42 33.40 6.62
CA TRP A 97 0.15 33.46 7.37
C TRP A 97 0.16 32.54 8.59
N GLN A 98 0.13 33.15 9.79
CA GLN A 98 0.06 32.53 11.13
C GLN A 98 1.23 31.60 11.46
N GLU A 99 2.22 32.19 12.12
CA GLU A 99 3.50 31.59 12.51
C GLU A 99 3.35 30.30 13.35
N ASN A 100 2.34 30.23 14.22
CA ASN A 100 2.14 29.08 15.11
C ASN A 100 1.51 27.85 14.40
N ASP A 101 0.49 28.03 13.55
CA ASP A 101 -0.14 26.90 12.84
C ASP A 101 0.77 26.30 11.75
N ILE A 102 1.62 27.14 11.14
CA ILE A 102 2.61 26.71 10.15
C ILE A 102 3.69 25.83 10.79
N GLU A 103 4.13 26.17 12.01
CA GLU A 103 5.21 25.45 12.68
C GLU A 103 4.77 24.03 13.10
N ASP A 104 3.56 23.89 13.63
CA ASP A 104 2.96 22.58 13.94
C ASP A 104 2.75 21.72 12.67
N GLU A 105 2.26 22.30 11.57
CA GLU A 105 2.15 21.58 10.30
C GLU A 105 3.51 21.15 9.75
N LEU A 106 4.54 21.98 9.86
CA LEU A 106 5.91 21.66 9.46
C LEU A 106 6.51 20.53 10.30
N GLN A 107 6.29 20.53 11.61
CA GLN A 107 6.72 19.46 12.50
C GLN A 107 6.01 18.14 12.13
N VAL A 108 4.69 18.17 11.90
CA VAL A 108 3.94 16.97 11.48
C VAL A 108 4.43 16.44 10.13
N ILE A 109 4.68 17.31 9.15
CA ILE A 109 5.15 16.88 7.82
C ILE A 109 6.58 16.34 7.91
N SER A 110 7.48 16.97 8.68
CA SER A 110 8.85 16.52 8.86
C SER A 110 8.92 15.16 9.57
N VAL A 111 8.13 14.95 10.63
CA VAL A 111 7.98 13.65 11.30
C VAL A 111 7.51 12.59 10.31
N LYS A 112 6.48 12.89 9.50
CA LYS A 112 5.96 12.00 8.46
C LYS A 112 6.97 11.68 7.36
N ILE A 113 7.85 12.62 7.00
CA ILE A 113 8.91 12.40 6.01
C ILE A 113 9.96 11.44 6.56
N VAL A 114 10.31 11.56 7.84
CA VAL A 114 11.31 10.69 8.48
C VAL A 114 10.75 9.29 8.74
N SER A 115 9.50 9.17 9.22
CA SER A 115 8.86 7.85 9.43
C SER A 115 8.44 7.15 8.13
N GLY A 116 8.40 7.89 7.01
CA GLY A 116 8.00 7.36 5.70
C GLY A 116 8.84 6.19 5.18
N ASN A 117 10.14 6.16 5.47
CA ASN A 117 11.00 5.05 5.01
C ASN A 117 10.65 3.73 5.73
N VAL A 118 10.50 3.78 7.05
CA VAL A 118 10.15 2.61 7.87
C VAL A 118 8.76 2.10 7.50
N ARG A 119 7.80 3.01 7.35
CA ARG A 119 6.45 2.69 6.88
C ARG A 119 6.47 2.02 5.50
N GLY A 120 7.28 2.54 4.58
CA GLY A 120 7.44 1.97 3.24
C GLY A 120 7.97 0.53 3.27
N LEU A 121 8.98 0.26 4.10
CA LEU A 121 9.54 -1.09 4.27
C LEU A 121 8.51 -2.06 4.86
N MET A 122 7.77 -1.65 5.89
CA MET A 122 6.70 -2.48 6.47
C MET A 122 5.60 -2.79 5.45
N CYS A 123 5.19 -1.80 4.65
CA CYS A 123 4.22 -2.03 3.58
C CYS A 123 4.74 -3.02 2.53
N MET A 124 6.02 -2.95 2.12
CA MET A 124 6.59 -3.93 1.20
C MET A 124 6.62 -5.34 1.79
N MET A 125 6.97 -5.47 3.08
CA MET A 125 6.93 -6.75 3.77
C MET A 125 5.51 -7.34 3.78
N MET A 126 4.50 -6.52 4.08
CA MET A 126 3.10 -6.97 4.05
C MET A 126 2.65 -7.35 2.64
N ALA A 127 3.00 -6.56 1.62
CA ALA A 127 2.68 -6.89 0.23
C ALA A 127 3.29 -8.24 -0.18
N ALA A 128 4.54 -8.53 0.23
CA ALA A 128 5.18 -9.81 -0.02
C ALA A 128 4.46 -10.98 0.68
N LEU A 129 4.03 -10.80 1.93
CA LEU A 129 3.26 -11.81 2.66
C LEU A 129 1.91 -12.11 2.00
N TYR A 130 1.17 -11.08 1.58
CA TYR A 130 -0.08 -11.28 0.86
C TYR A 130 0.13 -11.93 -0.51
N LEU A 131 1.24 -11.62 -1.20
CA LEU A 131 1.58 -12.29 -2.46
C LEU A 131 1.85 -13.79 -2.25
N MET A 132 2.56 -14.16 -1.17
CA MET A 132 2.77 -15.57 -0.82
C MET A 132 1.45 -16.28 -0.51
N VAL A 133 0.53 -15.63 0.20
CA VAL A 133 -0.80 -16.19 0.49
C VAL A 133 -1.60 -16.38 -0.79
N PHE A 134 -1.53 -15.42 -1.70
CA PHE A 134 -2.20 -15.44 -2.99
C PHE A 134 -1.71 -16.61 -3.84
N GLU A 135 -0.40 -16.71 -4.04
CA GLU A 135 0.24 -17.76 -4.86
C GLU A 135 0.01 -19.15 -4.26
N TYR A 136 0.14 -19.31 -2.94
CA TYR A 136 0.01 -20.60 -2.29
C TYR A 136 -1.40 -21.19 -2.35
N ASN A 137 -2.43 -20.34 -2.26
CA ASN A 137 -3.82 -20.79 -2.26
C ASN A 137 -4.45 -20.82 -3.65
N MET A 138 -3.74 -20.33 -4.68
CA MET A 138 -4.26 -20.29 -6.04
C MET A 138 -4.42 -21.71 -6.61
N THR A 139 -5.60 -22.00 -7.15
CA THR A 139 -5.87 -23.24 -7.89
C THR A 139 -6.15 -22.91 -9.36
N ILE A 140 -6.11 -23.92 -10.23
CA ILE A 140 -6.29 -23.74 -11.68
C ILE A 140 -7.66 -23.15 -12.01
N GLU A 141 -8.74 -23.57 -11.32
CA GLU A 141 -10.09 -23.07 -11.58
C GLU A 141 -10.24 -21.59 -11.21
N GLU A 142 -9.76 -21.22 -10.00
CA GLU A 142 -9.80 -19.86 -9.48
C GLU A 142 -8.90 -18.89 -10.28
N SER A 143 -7.84 -19.40 -10.91
CA SER A 143 -6.90 -18.58 -11.69
C SER A 143 -7.57 -17.87 -12.87
N TYR A 144 -8.50 -18.52 -13.57
CA TYR A 144 -9.18 -17.94 -14.73
C TYR A 144 -10.06 -16.76 -14.33
N GLU A 145 -10.83 -16.91 -13.25
CA GLU A 145 -11.70 -15.85 -12.74
C GLU A 145 -10.89 -14.65 -12.25
N VAL A 146 -9.78 -14.91 -11.56
CA VAL A 146 -8.88 -13.85 -11.09
C VAL A 146 -8.20 -13.13 -12.24
N ILE A 147 -7.75 -13.84 -13.28
CA ILE A 147 -7.15 -13.23 -14.49
C ILE A 147 -8.17 -12.33 -15.20
N ASP A 148 -9.42 -12.78 -15.34
CA ASP A 148 -10.49 -11.98 -15.96
C ASP A 148 -10.78 -10.71 -15.14
N PHE A 149 -10.85 -10.83 -13.81
CA PHE A 149 -10.98 -9.69 -12.92
C PHE A 149 -9.78 -8.72 -13.04
N LEU A 150 -8.56 -9.24 -13.04
CA LEU A 150 -7.33 -8.45 -13.20
C LEU A 150 -7.34 -7.70 -14.54
N ASN A 151 -7.76 -8.34 -15.63
CA ASN A 151 -7.88 -7.71 -16.96
C ASN A 151 -8.81 -6.50 -16.96
N VAL A 152 -9.95 -6.58 -16.27
CA VAL A 152 -10.84 -5.42 -16.09
C VAL A 152 -10.13 -4.31 -15.29
N CYS A 153 -9.44 -4.65 -14.21
CA CYS A 153 -8.67 -3.69 -13.42
C CYS A 153 -7.52 -3.03 -14.22
N TYR A 154 -6.86 -3.76 -15.13
CA TYR A 154 -5.84 -3.23 -16.02
C TYR A 154 -6.37 -2.11 -16.88
N PHE A 155 -7.54 -2.31 -17.49
CA PHE A 155 -8.17 -1.31 -18.35
C PHE A 155 -8.37 0.02 -17.60
N PHE A 156 -8.94 -0.02 -16.40
CA PHE A 156 -9.13 1.17 -15.57
C PHE A 156 -7.80 1.81 -15.14
N THR A 157 -6.77 1.00 -14.90
CA THR A 157 -5.45 1.50 -14.48
C THR A 157 -4.75 2.25 -15.60
N VAL A 158 -4.85 1.78 -16.85
CA VAL A 158 -4.31 2.49 -18.02
C VAL A 158 -4.98 3.86 -18.18
N ILE A 159 -6.30 3.94 -18.03
CA ILE A 159 -7.02 5.22 -18.04
C ILE A 159 -6.51 6.14 -16.92
N ALA A 160 -6.34 5.61 -15.70
CA ALA A 160 -5.79 6.38 -14.59
C ALA A 160 -4.38 6.89 -14.89
N ILE A 161 -3.50 6.10 -15.51
CA ILE A 161 -2.15 6.55 -15.91
C ILE A 161 -2.25 7.78 -16.83
N VAL A 162 -3.12 7.76 -17.83
CA VAL A 162 -3.32 8.89 -18.75
C VAL A 162 -3.78 10.14 -18.01
N ILE A 163 -4.78 10.02 -17.13
CA ILE A 163 -5.28 11.15 -16.32
C ILE A 163 -4.17 11.75 -15.46
N TYR A 164 -3.38 10.89 -14.81
CA TYR A 164 -2.30 11.34 -13.93
C TYR A 164 -1.11 11.95 -14.69
N ILE A 165 -0.83 11.50 -15.92
CA ILE A 165 0.13 12.18 -16.82
C ILE A 165 -0.32 13.62 -17.07
N ILE A 166 -1.60 13.83 -17.39
CA ILE A 166 -2.15 15.17 -17.63
C ILE A 166 -1.98 16.05 -16.38
N ILE A 167 -2.27 15.51 -15.18
CA ILE A 167 -2.09 16.23 -13.91
C ILE A 167 -0.62 16.63 -13.70
N ASP A 168 0.32 15.72 -13.94
CA ASP A 168 1.76 16.00 -13.80
C ASP A 168 2.23 17.08 -14.79
N ILE A 169 1.75 17.04 -16.04
CA ILE A 169 2.04 18.08 -17.06
C ILE A 169 1.48 19.44 -16.63
N VAL A 170 0.22 19.49 -16.18
CA VAL A 170 -0.42 20.75 -15.73
C VAL A 170 0.33 21.34 -14.54
N GLN A 171 0.76 20.51 -13.58
CA GLN A 171 1.56 20.97 -12.45
C GLN A 171 2.94 21.46 -12.86
N TYR A 172 3.58 20.78 -13.82
CA TYR A 172 4.86 21.21 -14.36
C TYR A 172 4.74 22.60 -15.02
N ILE A 173 3.72 22.81 -15.84
CA ILE A 173 3.50 24.11 -16.50
C ILE A 173 3.23 25.22 -15.47
N ARG A 174 2.41 24.96 -14.45
CA ARG A 174 1.99 26.00 -13.49
C ARG A 174 3.04 26.31 -12.41
N TYR A 175 3.80 25.31 -11.97
CA TYR A 175 4.68 25.44 -10.80
C TYR A 175 6.15 25.11 -11.10
N ASN A 176 6.50 24.73 -12.34
CA ASN A 176 7.83 24.29 -12.76
C ASN A 176 8.42 23.14 -11.92
N ILE A 177 7.54 22.32 -11.34
CA ILE A 177 7.93 21.18 -10.50
C ILE A 177 7.19 19.94 -10.96
N PHE A 178 7.92 18.85 -11.16
CA PHE A 178 7.34 17.52 -11.39
C PHE A 178 6.90 16.89 -10.06
N GLY A 179 5.59 16.80 -9.84
CA GLY A 179 5.00 16.15 -8.67
C GLY A 179 5.16 14.63 -8.63
N MET A 180 5.42 14.00 -9.79
CA MET A 180 5.50 12.54 -9.96
C MET A 180 4.26 11.83 -9.41
N TYR A 181 3.07 12.41 -9.64
CA TYR A 181 1.82 11.79 -9.27
C TYR A 181 1.54 10.53 -10.11
N ILE A 182 2.11 10.43 -11.32
CA ILE A 182 2.06 9.24 -12.19
C ILE A 182 2.62 7.98 -11.52
N LEU A 183 3.54 8.12 -10.58
CA LEU A 183 4.21 6.98 -9.95
C LEU A 183 3.21 6.11 -9.18
N ARG A 184 2.07 6.68 -8.76
CA ARG A 184 1.04 5.94 -8.04
C ARG A 184 0.28 4.95 -8.95
N PRO A 185 -0.44 5.38 -10.01
CA PRO A 185 -1.14 4.42 -10.88
C PRO A 185 -0.16 3.45 -11.57
N LEU A 186 1.08 3.87 -11.83
CA LEU A 186 2.13 3.00 -12.37
C LEU A 186 2.49 1.85 -11.41
N THR A 187 2.39 2.08 -10.09
CA THR A 187 2.66 1.02 -9.11
C THR A 187 1.50 0.06 -8.90
N ILE A 188 0.26 0.53 -9.05
CA ILE A 188 -0.89 -0.38 -9.16
C ILE A 188 -0.74 -1.25 -10.40
N PHE A 189 -0.32 -0.65 -11.53
CA PHE A 189 -0.07 -1.38 -12.77
C PHE A 189 1.00 -2.48 -12.60
N LEU A 190 2.12 -2.15 -11.93
CA LEU A 190 3.14 -3.15 -11.60
C LEU A 190 2.62 -4.25 -10.65
N ALA A 191 1.81 -3.88 -9.65
CA ALA A 191 1.21 -4.85 -8.74
C ALA A 191 0.29 -5.83 -9.48
N PHE A 192 -0.51 -5.34 -10.44
CA PHE A 192 -1.32 -6.22 -11.29
C PHE A 192 -0.47 -7.14 -12.16
N ILE A 193 0.66 -6.67 -12.71
CA ILE A 193 1.60 -7.54 -13.45
C ILE A 193 2.11 -8.68 -12.57
N LEU A 194 2.50 -8.37 -11.33
CA LEU A 194 2.97 -9.39 -10.40
C LEU A 194 1.87 -10.41 -10.06
N LEU A 195 0.64 -9.94 -9.83
CA LEU A 195 -0.49 -10.83 -9.57
C LEU A 195 -0.83 -11.70 -10.78
N ASN A 196 -0.72 -11.18 -12.00
CA ASN A 196 -0.96 -11.95 -13.22
C ASN A 196 0.10 -13.04 -13.42
N ILE A 197 1.37 -12.74 -13.14
CA ILE A 197 2.46 -13.72 -13.17
C ILE A 197 2.27 -14.79 -12.09
N ALA A 198 1.77 -14.41 -10.90
CA ALA A 198 1.50 -15.36 -9.83
C ALA A 198 0.23 -16.20 -10.07
N ALA A 199 -0.68 -15.74 -10.93
CA ALA A 199 -1.90 -16.45 -11.30
C ALA A 199 -1.74 -17.38 -12.51
N SER A 200 -0.69 -17.19 -13.32
CA SER A 200 -0.38 -18.01 -14.51
C SER A 200 0.44 -19.25 -14.18
#